data_AF-A0A0M8PQZ4-F1
#
_entry.id   AF-A0A0M8PQZ4-F1
#
_cell.length_a   1.000
_cell.length_b   1.000
_cell.length_c   1.000
_cell.angle_alpha   90.00
_cell.angle_beta   90.00
_cell.angle_gamma   90.00
#
_symmetry.space_group_name_H-M   'P 1'
#
loop_
_entity.id
_entity.type
_entity.pdbx_description
1 polymer ?
#
loop_
_entity_poly.entity_id
_entity_poly.type
_entity_poly.pdbx_seq_one_letter_code
_entity_poly.pdbx_strand_id
1 'polypeptide(L)'
;MKKFPVISSKGNKYLIGIEKWIDAIDHSYSSIDVTIYKKKSWFSNKLTTLYFKKYKSNTQEYYDFVLATESAVFAYESSCSYLLNKEDVINKKKFKEWNGIVR
;
A
#
# COMPACT_ATOMS: atom_id res chain seq x y z
N MET A 1 11.35 -7.05 7.08
CA MET A 1 10.02 -6.40 7.06
C MET A 1 8.86 -7.29 7.53
N LYS A 2 8.12 -6.90 8.59
CA LYS A 2 6.89 -7.58 9.04
C LYS A 2 5.69 -7.15 8.19
N LYS A 3 4.74 -8.06 7.92
CA LYS A 3 3.55 -7.79 7.10
C LYS A 3 2.28 -8.10 7.87
N PHE A 4 1.26 -7.27 7.74
CA PHE A 4 -0.03 -7.46 8.41
C PHE A 4 -1.20 -6.89 7.58
N PRO A 5 -2.40 -7.48 7.73
CA PRO A 5 -3.59 -6.98 7.05
C PRO A 5 -4.09 -5.69 7.73
N VAL A 6 -4.51 -4.72 6.92
CA VAL A 6 -5.10 -3.45 7.38
C VAL A 6 -6.36 -3.15 6.59
N ILE A 7 -7.38 -2.63 7.26
CA ILE A 7 -8.62 -2.16 6.65
C ILE A 7 -8.63 -0.64 6.76
N SER A 8 -8.70 0.04 5.62
CA SER A 8 -8.84 1.51 5.57
C SER A 8 -10.20 1.97 6.08
N SER A 9 -10.32 3.25 6.42
CA SER A 9 -11.61 3.89 6.74
C SER A 9 -12.63 3.81 5.59
N LYS A 10 -12.16 3.63 4.34
CA LYS A 10 -13.02 3.41 3.16
C LYS A 10 -13.40 1.93 2.95
N GLY A 11 -13.04 1.04 3.88
CA GLY A 11 -13.36 -0.40 3.82
C GLY A 11 -12.44 -1.23 2.91
N ASN A 12 -11.43 -0.64 2.27
CA ASN A 12 -10.48 -1.38 1.45
C ASN A 12 -9.48 -2.16 2.30
N LYS A 13 -9.23 -3.40 1.92
CA LYS A 13 -8.28 -4.29 2.58
C LYS A 13 -6.92 -4.24 1.90
N TYR A 14 -5.88 -4.00 2.66
CA TYR A 14 -4.49 -3.95 2.22
C TYR A 14 -3.64 -4.93 3.00
N LEU A 15 -2.58 -5.43 2.36
CA LEU A 15 -1.48 -6.07 3.08
C LEU A 15 -0.37 -5.03 3.20
N ILE A 16 0.03 -4.68 4.42
CA ILE A 16 0.99 -3.62 4.66
C ILE A 16 2.26 -4.22 5.26
N GLY A 17 3.40 -3.84 4.69
CA GLY A 17 4.72 -4.17 5.22
C GLY A 17 5.32 -2.96 5.91
N ILE A 18 5.86 -3.16 7.11
CA ILE A 18 6.55 -2.12 7.89
C ILE A 18 7.93 -2.57 8.30
N GLU A 19 8.88 -1.69 8.04
CA GLU A 19 10.27 -1.84 8.46
C GLU A 19 10.72 -0.58 9.18
N LYS A 20 11.28 -0.76 10.38
CA LYS A 20 11.88 0.32 11.16
C LYS A 20 13.39 0.10 11.15
N TRP A 21 14.13 1.16 10.91
CA TRP A 21 15.59 1.15 10.93
C TRP A 21 16.12 2.50 11.44
N ILE A 22 17.32 2.49 12.00
CA ILE A 22 18.02 3.70 12.46
C ILE A 22 18.85 4.21 11.29
N ASP A 23 18.80 5.51 11.02
CA ASP A 23 19.59 6.09 9.94
C ASP A 23 21.08 5.89 10.23
N ALA A 24 21.78 5.28 9.28
CA ALA A 24 23.19 4.93 9.41
C ALA A 24 24.11 6.16 9.35
N ILE A 25 23.62 7.26 8.76
CA ILE A 25 24.37 8.52 8.64
C ILE A 25 24.09 9.43 9.85
N ASP A 26 22.85 9.38 10.35
CA ASP A 26 22.40 10.26 11.42
C ASP A 26 21.65 9.44 12.48
N HIS A 27 22.40 8.90 13.44
CA HIS A 27 21.89 8.03 14.50
C HIS A 27 20.83 8.70 15.40
N SER A 28 20.64 10.02 15.29
CA SER A 28 19.56 10.73 15.96
C SER A 28 18.19 10.57 15.26
N TYR A 29 18.15 9.96 14.08
CA TYR A 29 16.92 9.75 13.32
C TYR A 29 16.57 8.28 13.19
N SER A 30 15.30 7.99 13.42
CA SER A 30 14.69 6.72 13.05
C SER A 30 13.91 6.89 11.76
N SER A 31 13.94 5.85 10.93
CA SER A 31 13.17 5.75 9.70
C SER A 31 12.14 4.62 9.80
N ILE A 32 10.96 4.88 9.25
CA ILE A 32 9.90 3.88 9.06
C ILE A 32 9.55 3.83 7.59
N ASP A 33 9.70 2.66 7.01
CA ASP A 33 9.34 2.35 5.65
C ASP A 33 8.01 1.60 5.66
N VAL A 34 7.00 2.19 5.02
CA VAL A 34 5.67 1.59 4.88
C VAL A 34 5.45 1.21 3.41
N THR A 35 5.15 -0.05 3.17
CA THR A 35 4.89 -0.60 1.84
C THR A 35 3.47 -1.17 1.78
N ILE A 36 2.67 -0.73 0.81
CA ILE A 36 1.32 -1.26 0.56
C ILE A 36 1.40 -2.30 -0.56
N TYR A 37 0.89 -3.49 -0.29
CA TYR A 37 0.87 -4.61 -1.21
C TYR A 37 -0.53 -4.98 -1.68
N LYS A 38 -0.60 -5.49 -2.91
CA LYS A 38 -1.75 -6.24 -3.44
C LYS A 38 -1.33 -7.67 -3.73
N LYS A 39 -2.21 -8.62 -3.40
CA LYS A 39 -2.05 -10.00 -3.86
C LYS A 39 -2.40 -10.07 -5.34
N LYS A 40 -1.51 -10.63 -6.17
CA LYS A 40 -1.72 -10.69 -7.62
C LYS A 40 -2.88 -11.61 -8.01
N SER A 41 -3.09 -12.68 -7.25
CA SER A 41 -4.19 -13.65 -7.44
C SER A 41 -4.47 -14.39 -6.14
N TRP A 42 -5.69 -14.89 -5.95
CA TRP A 42 -6.06 -15.70 -4.78
C TRP A 42 -5.13 -16.90 -4.60
N PHE A 43 -4.71 -17.53 -5.70
CA PHE A 43 -3.87 -18.73 -5.74
C PHE A 43 -2.36 -18.46 -5.79
N SER A 44 -1.93 -17.20 -5.84
CA SER A 44 -0.52 -16.86 -5.91
C SER A 44 -0.04 -16.16 -4.64
N ASN A 45 1.06 -16.64 -4.07
CA ASN A 45 1.76 -15.92 -2.99
C ASN A 45 2.55 -14.69 -3.50
N LYS A 46 2.49 -14.40 -4.81
CA LYS A 46 3.14 -13.22 -5.38
C LYS A 46 2.38 -11.94 -4.97
N LEU A 47 3.12 -11.05 -4.31
CA LEU A 47 2.69 -9.72 -3.96
C LEU A 47 3.22 -8.72 -4.97
N THR A 48 2.43 -7.69 -5.25
CA THR A 48 2.83 -6.54 -6.05
C THR A 48 2.80 -5.31 -5.14
N THR A 49 3.90 -4.55 -5.15
CA THR A 49 3.99 -3.28 -4.44
C THR A 49 3.11 -2.25 -5.15
N LEU A 50 2.17 -1.65 -4.43
CA LEU A 50 1.30 -0.59 -4.93
C LEU A 50 1.85 0.79 -4.58
N TYR A 51 2.40 0.91 -3.38
CA TYR A 51 2.84 2.18 -2.83
C TYR A 51 3.94 1.95 -1.80
N PHE A 52 4.84 2.92 -1.71
CA PHE A 52 5.95 2.92 -0.78
C PHE A 52 6.17 4.33 -0.25
N LYS A 53 6.29 4.47 1.06
CA LYS A 53 6.55 5.75 1.70
C LYS A 53 7.50 5.59 2.86
N LYS A 54 8.52 6.45 2.90
CA LYS A 54 9.47 6.56 4.00
C LYS A 54 9.08 7.74 4.88
N TYR A 55 9.13 7.52 6.18
CA TYR A 55 9.01 8.55 7.19
C TYR A 55 10.32 8.64 7.95
N LYS A 56 10.86 9.84 8.13
CA LYS A 56 12.07 10.10 8.91
C LYS A 56 11.71 11.05 10.04
N SER A 57 12.05 10.70 11.27
CA SER A 57 11.79 11.55 12.44
C SER A 57 12.91 11.45 13.48
N ASN A 58 13.13 12.56 14.20
CA ASN A 58 14.00 12.63 15.37
C ASN A 58 13.26 12.36 16.69
N THR A 59 11.92 12.33 16.68
CA THR A 59 11.13 12.11 17.88
C THR A 59 10.83 10.63 18.06
N GLN A 60 11.06 10.14 19.29
CA GLN A 60 10.66 8.81 19.75
C GLN A 60 9.19 8.53 19.39
N GLU A 61 8.31 9.53 19.49
CA GLU A 61 6.86 9.44 19.22
C GLU A 61 6.46 8.99 17.81
N TYR A 62 7.38 9.01 16.83
CA TYR A 62 7.14 8.34 15.55
C TYR A 62 7.07 6.80 15.64
N TYR A 63 7.13 6.23 16.86
CA TYR A 63 6.82 4.83 17.14
C TYR A 63 5.37 4.41 16.84
N ASP A 64 4.48 5.33 16.51
CA ASP A 64 3.13 4.94 16.12
C ASP A 64 3.09 4.44 14.67
N PHE A 65 3.45 3.17 14.51
CA PHE A 65 3.30 2.42 13.27
C PHE A 65 1.86 2.50 12.75
N VAL A 66 0.86 2.70 13.60
CA VAL A 66 -0.54 2.88 13.20
C VAL A 66 -0.67 4.20 12.45
N LEU A 67 -0.23 5.33 13.02
CA LEU A 67 -0.29 6.64 12.34
C LEU A 67 0.49 6.67 11.02
N ALA A 68 1.68 6.07 10.98
CA ALA A 68 2.47 5.97 9.75
C ALA A 68 1.74 5.15 8.66
N THR A 69 1.06 4.08 9.09
CA THR A 69 0.24 3.23 8.23
C THR A 69 -0.99 3.96 7.71
N GLU A 70 -1.76 4.59 8.59
CA GLU A 70 -2.95 5.35 8.23
C GLU A 70 -2.60 6.48 7.26
N SER A 71 -1.54 7.22 7.53
CA SER A 71 -1.03 8.28 6.66
C SER A 71 -0.59 7.73 5.30
N ALA A 72 0.03 6.55 5.25
CA ALA A 72 0.46 5.93 4.00
C ALA A 72 -0.74 5.44 3.17
N VAL A 73 -1.73 4.81 3.83
CA VAL A 73 -2.97 4.35 3.21
C VAL A 73 -3.76 5.53 2.67
N PHE A 74 -3.93 6.59 3.47
CA PHE A 74 -4.62 7.80 3.04
C PHE A 74 -3.96 8.45 1.83
N ALA A 75 -2.62 8.57 1.85
CA ALA A 75 -1.85 9.11 0.73
C ALA A 75 -1.99 8.25 -0.53
N TYR A 76 -1.92 6.91 -0.39
CA TYR A 76 -2.14 6.00 -1.50
C TYR A 76 -3.54 6.14 -2.07
N GLU A 77 -4.58 6.09 -1.24
CA GLU A 77 -5.98 6.21 -1.70
C GLU A 77 -6.33 7.57 -2.31
N SER A 78 -5.52 8.59 -2.03
CA SER A 78 -5.64 9.93 -2.62
C SER A 78 -4.74 10.11 -3.86
N SER A 79 -3.94 9.11 -4.22
CA SER A 79 -3.02 9.18 -5.36
C SER A 79 -3.67 8.80 -6.69
N CYS A 80 -3.16 9.34 -7.79
CA CYS A 80 -3.55 8.94 -9.15
C CYS A 80 -3.33 7.43 -9.38
N SER A 81 -2.29 6.86 -8.79
CA SER A 81 -1.99 5.42 -8.87
C SER A 81 -3.12 4.55 -8.31
N TYR A 82 -3.82 5.02 -7.28
CA TYR A 82 -4.97 4.31 -6.74
C TYR A 82 -6.19 4.37 -7.67
N LEU A 83 -6.47 5.55 -8.25
CA LEU A 83 -7.54 5.73 -9.23
C LEU A 83 -7.34 4.82 -10.44
N LEU A 84 -6.13 4.81 -11.01
CA LEU A 84 -5.78 3.95 -12.15
C LEU A 84 -5.90 2.45 -11.81
N ASN A 85 -5.48 2.03 -10.61
CA ASN A 85 -5.62 0.64 -10.19
C ASN A 85 -7.08 0.23 -9.91
N LYS A 86 -7.93 1.17 -9.48
CA LYS A 86 -9.36 0.94 -9.26
C LYS A 86 -10.09 0.87 -10.60
N GLU A 87 -9.74 1.73 -11.55
CA GLU A 87 -10.25 1.70 -12.92
C GLU A 87 -9.77 0.46 -13.68
N ASP A 88 -8.58 -0.06 -13.45
CA ASP A 88 -8.11 -1.31 -14.07
C ASP A 88 -8.97 -2.53 -13.67
N VAL A 89 -9.55 -2.52 -12.45
CA VAL A 89 -10.55 -3.51 -12.01
C VAL A 89 -11.89 -3.31 -12.72
N ILE A 90 -12.30 -2.07 -12.94
CA ILE A 90 -13.54 -1.73 -13.68
C ILE A 90 -13.37 -2.08 -15.17
N ASN A 91 -12.23 -1.74 -15.78
CA ASN A 91 -11.90 -2.04 -17.17
C ASN A 91 -11.73 -3.55 -17.39
N LYS A 92 -11.11 -4.32 -16.49
CA LYS A 92 -11.09 -5.79 -16.59
C LYS A 92 -12.49 -6.42 -16.48
N LYS A 93 -13.40 -5.84 -15.67
CA LYS A 93 -14.81 -6.27 -15.63
C LYS A 93 -15.51 -5.98 -16.95
N LYS A 94 -15.36 -4.76 -17.49
CA LYS A 94 -15.92 -4.38 -18.80
C LYS A 94 -15.35 -5.21 -19.95
N PHE A 95 -14.06 -5.55 -19.92
CA PHE A 95 -13.44 -6.43 -20.93
C PHE A 95 -13.92 -7.88 -20.85
N LYS A 96 -14.32 -8.38 -19.67
CA LYS A 96 -14.96 -9.71 -19.55
C LYS A 96 -16.42 -9.70 -20.00
N GLU A 97 -17.12 -8.56 -19.93
CA GLU A 97 -18.47 -8.41 -20.48
C GLU A 97 -18.49 -8.17 -21.99
N TRP A 98 -17.36 -7.76 -22.58
CA TRP A 98 -17.19 -7.74 -24.03
C TRP A 98 -16.84 -9.15 -24.56
N ASN A 99 -17.80 -10.08 -24.41
CA ASN A 99 -17.90 -11.23 -25.28
C ASN A 99 -18.17 -10.67 -26.68
N GLY A 100 -17.13 -10.56 -27.51
CA GLY A 100 -17.20 -10.12 -28.88
C GLY A 100 -18.02 -11.05 -29.77
N ILE A 101 -19.33 -11.12 -29.54
CA ILE A 101 -20.30 -11.32 -30.62
C ILE A 101 -20.52 -9.94 -31.23
N VAL A 102 -19.53 -9.50 -32.01
CA VAL A 102 -19.82 -8.59 -33.12
C VAL A 102 -19.87 -9.50 -34.34
N ARG A 103 -21.05 -9.49 -34.98
CA ARG A 103 -21.51 -10.35 -36.08
C ARG A 103 -20.42 -10.82 -37.06
#